data_AF-A0A959BV89-F1
#
_entry.id   AF-A0A959BV89-F1
#
_cell.length_a   1.000
_cell.length_b   1.000
_cell.length_c   1.000
_cell.angle_alpha   90.00
_cell.angle_beta   90.00
_cell.angle_gamma   90.00
#
_symmetry.space_group_name_H-M   'P 1'
#
loop_
_entity.id
_entity.type
_entity.pdbx_description
1 polymer ?
#
loop_
_entity_poly.entity_id
_entity_poly.type
_entity_poly.pdbx_seq_one_letter_code
_entity_poly.pdbx_strand_id
1 'polypeptide(L)'
;MHKCKTIIDKIRDGGEEGVAQGMALLVEDIEFRKTAKYFHNRYRQLSSIISWEDLLYETILRLVTEIRNGRGPKKNCRGYIRNICRNICEEYRRETQRAATIMEVLVKLYHSPSSQVRQEKVKACLAQLGGQCEVLLWLFFFEEPPVEDHGELARRLKEKSYEVSKTSISSLLSRCKRKFRTLLGGDPSGLFED
;
A
#
# COMPACT_ATOMS: atom_id res chain seq x y z
N MET A 1 2.30 -12.09 -31.18
CA MET A 1 3.74 -11.80 -30.96
C MET A 1 4.18 -10.47 -31.57
N HIS A 2 3.68 -10.07 -32.74
CA HIS A 2 4.00 -8.78 -33.40
C HIS A 2 3.73 -7.53 -32.54
N LYS A 3 2.58 -7.44 -31.86
CA LYS A 3 2.19 -6.25 -31.06
C LYS A 3 3.18 -5.89 -29.95
N CYS A 4 3.75 -6.88 -29.27
CA CYS A 4 4.65 -6.59 -28.15
C CYS A 4 5.98 -5.99 -28.62
N LYS A 5 6.54 -6.51 -29.72
CA LYS A 5 7.77 -5.97 -30.29
C LYS A 5 7.59 -4.50 -30.69
N THR A 6 6.48 -4.18 -31.35
CA THR A 6 6.15 -2.79 -31.71
C THR A 6 6.05 -1.87 -30.50
N ILE A 7 5.44 -2.31 -29.39
CA ILE A 7 5.34 -1.52 -28.17
C ILE A 7 6.73 -1.29 -27.55
N ILE A 8 7.56 -2.33 -27.47
CA ILE A 8 8.93 -2.23 -26.93
C ILE A 8 9.77 -1.28 -27.78
N ASP A 9 9.74 -1.44 -29.10
CA ASP A 9 10.52 -0.61 -30.02
C ASP A 9 10.07 0.87 -29.94
N LYS A 10 8.76 1.13 -29.81
CA LYS A 10 8.24 2.49 -29.57
C LYS A 10 8.76 3.10 -28.27
N ILE A 11 8.74 2.34 -27.17
CA ILE A 11 9.19 2.82 -25.85
C ILE A 11 10.70 3.01 -25.80
N ARG A 12 11.47 2.12 -26.45
CA ARG A 12 12.93 2.14 -26.42
C ARG A 12 13.51 3.19 -27.35
N ASP A 13 13.01 3.25 -28.58
CA ASP A 13 13.68 3.97 -29.68
C ASP A 13 12.93 5.27 -30.06
N GLY A 14 11.68 5.46 -29.62
CA GLY A 14 10.80 6.53 -30.09
C GLY A 14 10.81 7.85 -29.30
N GLY A 15 11.75 8.04 -28.37
CA GLY A 15 11.78 9.26 -27.53
C GLY A 15 10.52 9.43 -26.67
N GLU A 16 10.21 10.67 -26.27
CA GLU A 16 9.05 10.95 -25.41
C GLU A 16 7.71 10.62 -26.09
N GLU A 17 7.58 10.94 -27.37
CA GLU A 17 6.37 10.66 -28.15
C GLU A 17 6.16 9.14 -28.34
N GLY A 18 7.22 8.39 -28.61
CA GLY A 18 7.18 6.94 -28.70
C GLY A 18 6.82 6.26 -27.38
N VAL A 19 7.30 6.80 -26.25
CA VAL A 19 6.90 6.35 -24.91
C VAL A 19 5.40 6.57 -24.70
N ALA A 20 4.90 7.78 -25.00
CA ALA A 20 3.47 8.09 -24.84
C ALA A 20 2.59 7.16 -25.71
N GLN A 21 2.96 6.96 -26.97
CA GLN A 21 2.26 6.03 -27.87
C GLN A 21 2.35 4.58 -27.38
N GLY A 22 3.51 4.14 -26.90
CA GLY A 22 3.70 2.80 -26.34
C GLY A 22 2.86 2.57 -25.08
N MET A 23 2.79 3.56 -24.20
CA MET A 23 1.95 3.53 -23.01
C MET A 23 0.47 3.48 -23.37
N ALA A 24 0.00 4.28 -24.32
CA ALA A 24 -1.39 4.25 -24.78
C ALA A 24 -1.79 2.86 -25.28
N LEU A 25 -0.93 2.24 -26.10
CA LEU A 25 -1.14 0.87 -26.58
C LEU A 25 -1.21 -0.16 -25.45
N LEU A 26 -0.41 0.00 -24.39
CA LEU A 26 -0.41 -0.88 -23.23
C LEU A 26 -1.68 -0.73 -22.37
N VAL A 27 -2.19 0.50 -22.22
CA VAL A 27 -3.43 0.78 -21.49
C VAL A 27 -4.63 0.12 -22.17
N GLU A 28 -4.67 0.15 -23.50
CA GLU A 28 -5.77 -0.42 -24.30
C GLU A 28 -5.65 -1.94 -24.49
N ASP A 29 -4.49 -2.54 -24.20
CA ASP A 29 -4.25 -3.96 -24.42
C ASP A 29 -5.13 -4.84 -23.49
N ILE A 30 -6.04 -5.61 -24.11
CA ILE A 30 -7.00 -6.46 -23.41
C ILE A 30 -6.31 -7.54 -22.55
N GLU A 31 -5.19 -8.09 -23.01
CA GLU A 31 -4.43 -9.10 -22.27
C GLU A 31 -3.76 -8.49 -21.02
N PHE A 32 -3.24 -7.26 -21.13
CA PHE A 32 -2.73 -6.50 -19.99
C PHE A 32 -3.81 -6.25 -18.95
N ARG A 33 -4.95 -5.71 -19.38
CA ARG A 33 -6.09 -5.43 -18.50
C ARG A 33 -6.59 -6.70 -17.81
N LYS A 34 -6.70 -7.82 -18.54
CA LYS A 34 -7.05 -9.13 -17.97
C LYS A 34 -6.02 -9.61 -16.95
N THR A 35 -4.73 -9.41 -17.21
CA THR A 35 -3.66 -9.81 -16.29
C THR A 35 -3.70 -9.02 -14.99
N ALA A 36 -3.83 -7.69 -15.06
CA ALA A 36 -3.96 -6.83 -13.88
C ALA A 36 -5.20 -7.23 -13.06
N LYS A 37 -6.37 -7.40 -13.71
CA LYS A 37 -7.59 -7.87 -13.06
C LYS A 37 -7.42 -9.25 -12.41
N TYR A 38 -6.76 -10.19 -13.08
CA TYR A 38 -6.48 -11.51 -12.53
C TYR A 38 -5.65 -11.43 -11.25
N PHE A 39 -4.58 -10.63 -11.25
CA PHE A 39 -3.73 -10.48 -10.06
C PHE A 39 -4.43 -9.72 -8.95
N HIS A 40 -5.12 -8.62 -9.24
CA HIS A 40 -5.96 -7.93 -8.27
C HIS A 40 -6.98 -8.87 -7.62
N ASN A 41 -7.68 -9.69 -8.41
CA ASN A 41 -8.64 -10.67 -7.89
C ASN A 41 -7.99 -11.83 -7.14
N ARG A 42 -6.77 -12.24 -7.51
CA ARG A 42 -6.02 -13.28 -6.80
C ARG A 42 -5.55 -12.80 -5.44
N TYR A 43 -5.21 -11.52 -5.33
CA TYR A 43 -4.78 -10.86 -4.11
C TYR A 43 -5.93 -10.02 -3.53
N ARG A 44 -7.11 -10.63 -3.30
CA ARG A 44 -8.32 -9.91 -2.82
C ARG A 44 -8.08 -9.06 -1.56
N GLN A 45 -7.16 -9.47 -0.70
CA GLN A 45 -6.78 -8.72 0.50
C GLN A 45 -6.17 -7.34 0.20
N LEU A 46 -5.75 -7.10 -1.05
CA LEU A 46 -5.21 -5.82 -1.51
C LEU A 46 -6.26 -4.93 -2.17
N SER A 47 -7.49 -5.41 -2.40
CA SER A 47 -8.53 -4.63 -3.10
C SER A 47 -8.97 -3.37 -2.34
N SER A 48 -8.72 -3.29 -1.03
CA SER A 48 -8.93 -2.08 -0.22
C SER A 48 -7.76 -1.10 -0.27
N ILE A 49 -6.65 -1.50 -0.87
CA ILE A 49 -5.36 -0.80 -0.86
C ILE A 49 -5.01 -0.25 -2.25
N ILE A 50 -5.29 -1.02 -3.30
CA ILE A 50 -4.95 -0.70 -4.68
C ILE A 50 -6.09 -1.18 -5.60
N SER A 51 -6.57 -0.32 -6.49
CA SER A 51 -7.55 -0.73 -7.51
C SER A 51 -6.88 -1.57 -8.60
N TRP A 52 -7.67 -2.26 -9.44
CA TRP A 52 -7.08 -3.00 -10.57
C TRP A 52 -6.52 -2.05 -11.64
N GLU A 53 -7.08 -0.85 -11.78
CA GLU A 53 -6.58 0.23 -12.63
C GLU A 53 -5.23 0.75 -12.13
N ASP A 54 -5.09 1.01 -10.83
CA ASP A 54 -3.82 1.44 -10.23
C ASP A 54 -2.73 0.39 -10.43
N LEU A 55 -3.06 -0.89 -10.22
CA LEU A 55 -2.14 -2.00 -10.47
C LEU A 55 -1.72 -2.07 -11.95
N LEU A 56 -2.64 -1.80 -12.88
CA LEU A 56 -2.34 -1.73 -14.30
C LEU A 56 -1.36 -0.58 -14.60
N TYR A 57 -1.65 0.63 -14.12
CA TYR A 57 -0.80 1.79 -14.37
C TYR A 57 0.60 1.63 -13.78
N GLU A 58 0.70 1.13 -12.54
CA GLU A 58 1.99 0.87 -11.93
C GLU A 58 2.78 -0.22 -12.69
N THR A 59 2.09 -1.26 -13.16
CA THR A 59 2.71 -2.29 -14.02
C THR A 59 3.27 -1.67 -15.29
N ILE A 60 2.52 -0.78 -15.95
CA ILE A 60 2.94 -0.10 -17.18
C ILE A 60 4.14 0.81 -16.89
N LEU A 61 4.09 1.61 -15.82
CA LEU A 61 5.19 2.49 -15.43
C LEU A 61 6.48 1.71 -15.19
N ARG A 62 6.42 0.64 -14.38
CA ARG A 62 7.59 -0.21 -14.12
C ARG A 62 8.10 -0.89 -15.40
N LEU A 63 7.21 -1.33 -16.28
CA LEU A 63 7.59 -1.91 -17.57
C LEU A 63 8.31 -0.89 -18.46
N VAL A 64 7.80 0.33 -18.57
CA VAL A 64 8.43 1.42 -19.34
C VAL A 64 9.81 1.74 -18.77
N THR A 65 9.94 1.87 -17.45
CA THR A 65 11.23 2.12 -16.79
C THR A 65 12.23 1.00 -17.08
N GLU A 66 11.81 -0.27 -17.01
CA GLU A 66 12.65 -1.41 -17.35
C GLU A 66 13.10 -1.37 -18.81
N ILE A 67 12.19 -1.11 -19.76
CA ILE A 67 12.52 -1.02 -21.19
C ILE A 67 13.52 0.11 -21.46
N ARG A 68 13.30 1.29 -20.87
CA ARG A 68 14.21 2.45 -21.02
C ARG A 68 15.60 2.19 -20.44
N ASN A 69 15.69 1.36 -19.41
CA ASN A 69 16.96 0.97 -18.80
C ASN A 69 17.67 -0.17 -19.57
N GLY A 70 17.26 -0.48 -20.80
CA GLY A 70 17.79 -1.60 -21.58
C GLY A 70 17.44 -2.98 -21.02
N ARG A 71 16.56 -3.03 -20.01
CA ARG A 71 15.96 -4.25 -19.47
C ARG A 71 14.62 -4.49 -20.18
N GLY A 72 13.87 -5.52 -19.77
CA GLY A 72 12.54 -5.79 -20.33
C GLY A 72 12.43 -7.07 -21.16
N PRO A 73 11.22 -7.32 -21.70
CA PRO A 73 10.88 -8.61 -22.28
C PRO A 73 11.57 -8.88 -23.62
N LYS A 74 12.51 -9.84 -23.64
CA LYS A 74 13.20 -10.25 -24.89
C LYS A 74 12.33 -11.08 -25.83
N LYS A 75 11.62 -12.08 -25.29
CA LYS A 75 10.82 -13.05 -26.08
C LYS A 75 9.43 -13.32 -25.48
N ASN A 76 9.32 -13.38 -24.14
CA ASN A 76 8.07 -13.67 -23.44
C ASN A 76 7.53 -12.44 -22.71
N CYS A 77 6.86 -11.55 -23.46
CA CYS A 77 6.24 -10.36 -22.88
C CYS A 77 5.22 -10.73 -21.81
N ARG A 78 4.32 -11.66 -22.12
CA ARG A 78 3.24 -12.07 -21.22
C ARG A 78 3.76 -12.54 -19.87
N GLY A 79 4.78 -13.40 -19.87
CA GLY A 79 5.44 -13.87 -18.65
C GLY A 79 6.10 -12.74 -17.88
N TYR A 80 6.77 -11.81 -18.57
CA TYR A 80 7.40 -10.64 -17.94
C TYR A 80 6.38 -9.75 -17.23
N ILE A 81 5.26 -9.46 -17.88
CA ILE A 81 4.18 -8.64 -17.32
C ILE A 81 3.55 -9.31 -16.11
N ARG A 82 3.27 -10.62 -16.21
CA ARG A 82 2.77 -11.40 -15.08
C ARG A 82 3.73 -11.35 -13.89
N ASN A 83 5.04 -11.38 -14.15
CA ASN A 83 6.04 -11.24 -13.09
C ASN A 83 6.04 -9.85 -12.46
N ILE A 84 5.94 -8.77 -13.25
CA ILE A 84 5.82 -7.41 -12.71
C ILE A 84 4.57 -7.29 -11.84
N CYS A 85 3.39 -7.68 -12.36
CA CYS A 85 2.13 -7.63 -11.60
C CYS A 85 2.24 -8.42 -10.29
N ARG A 86 2.77 -9.64 -10.34
CA ARG A 86 3.00 -10.46 -9.14
C ARG A 86 3.91 -9.75 -8.14
N ASN A 87 5.02 -9.18 -8.61
CA ASN A 87 5.99 -8.52 -7.74
C ASN A 87 5.38 -7.30 -7.04
N ILE A 88 4.62 -6.48 -7.78
CA ILE A 88 3.87 -5.35 -7.19
C ILE A 88 2.90 -5.88 -6.11
N CYS A 89 2.08 -6.89 -6.42
CA CYS A 89 1.17 -7.46 -5.43
C CYS A 89 1.91 -8.04 -4.19
N GLU A 90 3.05 -8.71 -4.38
CA GLU A 90 3.86 -9.22 -3.28
C GLU A 90 4.52 -8.11 -2.46
N GLU A 91 4.91 -6.99 -3.08
CA GLU A 91 5.38 -5.80 -2.38
C GLU A 91 4.27 -5.23 -1.49
N TYR A 92 3.09 -4.96 -2.05
CA TYR A 92 1.93 -4.51 -1.28
C TYR A 92 1.54 -5.48 -0.17
N ARG A 93 1.59 -6.81 -0.43
CA ARG A 93 1.31 -7.83 0.59
C ARG A 93 2.33 -7.76 1.73
N ARG A 94 3.62 -7.73 1.43
CA ARG A 94 4.69 -7.63 2.44
C ARG A 94 4.59 -6.34 3.23
N GLU A 95 4.30 -5.23 2.56
CA GLU A 95 4.08 -3.94 3.17
C GLU A 95 2.91 -3.93 4.16
N THR A 96 1.81 -4.58 3.78
CA THR A 96 0.61 -4.69 4.63
C THR A 96 0.87 -5.61 5.81
N GLN A 97 1.55 -6.75 5.60
CA GLN A 97 1.93 -7.66 6.68
C GLN A 97 2.88 -6.99 7.68
N ARG A 98 3.92 -6.31 7.20
CA ARG A 98 4.82 -5.53 8.07
C ARG A 98 4.07 -4.49 8.89
N ALA A 99 3.12 -3.77 8.29
CA ALA A 99 2.31 -2.79 9.01
C ALA A 99 1.47 -3.44 10.13
N ALA A 100 0.89 -4.62 9.88
CA ALA A 100 0.15 -5.37 10.90
C ALA A 100 1.09 -5.83 12.03
N THR A 101 2.25 -6.38 11.71
CA THR A 101 3.25 -6.83 12.69
C THR A 101 3.75 -5.68 13.57
N ILE A 102 4.02 -4.50 12.99
CA ILE A 102 4.45 -3.32 13.75
C ILE A 102 3.38 -2.91 14.76
N MET A 103 2.11 -2.87 14.35
CA MET A 103 1.01 -2.51 15.26
C MET A 103 0.85 -3.54 16.39
N GLU A 104 0.89 -4.84 16.09
CA GLU A 104 0.79 -5.89 17.10
C GLU A 104 1.92 -5.82 18.14
N VAL A 105 3.16 -5.55 17.70
CA VAL A 105 4.30 -5.37 18.59
C VAL A 105 4.08 -4.17 19.51
N LEU A 106 3.62 -3.04 18.97
CA LEU A 106 3.41 -1.82 19.75
C LEU A 106 2.28 -1.95 20.77
N VAL A 107 1.18 -2.63 20.42
CA VAL A 107 0.10 -2.94 21.38
C VAL A 107 0.61 -3.80 22.52
N LYS A 108 1.37 -4.87 22.21
CA LYS A 108 1.98 -5.73 23.23
C LYS A 108 2.94 -4.97 24.14
N LEU A 109 3.71 -4.04 23.59
CA LEU A 109 4.61 -3.19 24.37
C LEU A 109 3.86 -2.20 25.26
N TYR A 110 2.78 -1.59 24.75
CA TYR A 110 1.96 -0.66 25.51
C TYR A 110 1.29 -1.33 26.72
N HIS A 111 0.71 -2.51 26.53
CA HIS A 111 0.11 -3.27 27.63
C HIS A 111 1.12 -4.13 28.42
N SER A 112 2.43 -3.94 28.18
CA SER A 112 3.45 -4.62 28.96
C SER A 112 3.49 -4.05 30.39
N PRO A 113 3.36 -4.88 31.44
CA PRO A 113 3.26 -4.41 32.83
C PRO A 113 4.51 -3.66 33.35
N SER A 114 5.64 -3.76 32.66
CA SER A 114 6.97 -3.47 33.21
C SER A 114 7.65 -2.22 32.65
N SER A 115 7.00 -1.36 31.86
CA SER A 115 7.66 -0.13 31.41
C SER A 115 6.72 1.02 31.04
N GLN A 116 6.50 1.91 32.01
CA GLN A 116 5.90 3.23 31.78
C GLN A 116 6.66 4.02 30.70
N VAL A 117 7.99 3.90 30.65
CA VAL A 117 8.85 4.50 29.61
C VAL A 117 8.46 4.03 28.20
N ARG A 118 8.18 2.73 28.01
CA ARG A 118 7.72 2.21 26.71
C ARG A 118 6.33 2.72 26.34
N GLN A 119 5.41 2.83 27.31
CA GLN A 119 4.09 3.41 27.08
C GLN A 119 4.19 4.88 26.65
N GLU A 120 5.05 5.66 27.31
CA GLU A 120 5.29 7.07 26.96
C GLU A 120 5.91 7.20 25.56
N LYS A 121 6.87 6.34 25.20
CA LYS A 121 7.41 6.27 23.83
C LYS A 121 6.33 5.96 22.79
N VAL A 122 5.45 4.99 23.04
CA VAL A 122 4.32 4.67 22.13
C VAL A 122 3.36 5.85 21.99
N LYS A 123 2.99 6.50 23.10
CA LYS A 123 2.15 7.71 23.11
C LYS A 123 2.80 8.84 22.31
N ALA A 124 4.08 9.11 22.51
CA ALA A 124 4.83 10.13 21.78
C ALA A 124 4.89 9.85 20.27
N CYS A 125 5.07 8.60 19.87
CA CYS A 125 5.02 8.21 18.45
C CYS A 125 3.62 8.42 17.85
N LEU A 126 2.55 8.07 18.57
CA LEU A 126 1.18 8.29 18.09
C LEU A 126 0.85 9.78 17.96
N ALA A 127 1.29 10.61 18.91
CA ALA A 127 1.10 12.05 18.88
C ALA A 127 1.73 12.71 17.63
N GLN A 128 2.84 12.16 17.11
CA GLN A 128 3.46 12.64 15.86
C GLN A 128 2.57 12.46 14.62
N LEU A 129 1.59 11.55 14.64
CA LEU A 129 0.61 11.45 13.55
C LEU A 129 -0.28 12.67 13.49
N GLY A 130 -0.66 13.18 14.66
CA GLY A 130 -1.64 14.23 14.87
C GLY A 130 -3.04 13.93 14.31
N GLY A 131 -3.99 14.74 14.75
CA GLY A 131 -5.32 14.83 14.16
C GLY A 131 -6.09 13.51 14.18
N GLN A 132 -6.87 13.29 13.12
CA GLN A 132 -7.74 12.11 13.01
C GLN A 132 -7.00 10.75 13.09
N CYS A 133 -5.73 10.69 12.66
CA CYS A 133 -5.00 9.42 12.62
C CYS A 133 -4.50 8.99 13.99
N GLU A 134 -4.06 9.95 14.82
CA GLU A 134 -3.71 9.69 16.21
C GLU A 134 -4.93 9.14 16.96
N VAL A 135 -6.06 9.87 16.90
CA VAL A 135 -7.29 9.51 17.62
C VAL A 135 -7.83 8.16 17.15
N LEU A 136 -7.86 7.91 15.83
CA LEU A 136 -8.36 6.65 15.29
C LEU A 136 -7.51 5.45 15.71
N LEU A 137 -6.19 5.56 15.65
CA LEU A 137 -5.32 4.46 16.06
C LEU A 137 -5.37 4.25 17.58
N TRP A 138 -5.49 5.32 18.37
CA TRP A 138 -5.71 5.23 19.81
C TRP A 138 -6.95 4.41 20.14
N LEU A 139 -8.11 4.82 19.60
CA LEU A 139 -9.39 4.16 19.83
C LEU A 139 -9.39 2.68 19.38
N PHE A 140 -8.75 2.39 18.25
CA PHE A 140 -8.75 1.04 17.68
C PHE A 140 -7.84 0.05 18.41
N PHE A 141 -6.73 0.52 19.00
CA PHE A 141 -5.67 -0.37 19.48
C PHE A 141 -5.31 -0.23 20.95
N PHE A 142 -5.54 0.92 21.57
CA PHE A 142 -4.99 1.27 22.88
C PHE A 142 -6.06 1.68 23.91
N GLU A 143 -7.29 1.96 23.46
CA GLU A 143 -8.44 2.11 24.35
C GLU A 143 -8.68 0.81 25.12
N GLU A 144 -9.20 0.90 26.35
CA GLU A 144 -9.59 -0.26 27.16
C GLU A 144 -11.10 -0.25 27.41
N PRO A 145 -11.90 -1.09 26.73
CA PRO A 145 -11.50 -2.04 25.67
C PRO A 145 -11.26 -1.36 24.30
N PRO A 146 -10.47 -1.99 23.40
CA PRO A 146 -10.29 -1.48 22.05
C PRO A 146 -11.61 -1.43 21.27
N VAL A 147 -11.78 -0.39 20.45
CA VAL A 147 -13.01 -0.19 19.67
C VAL A 147 -12.82 -0.75 18.26
N GLU A 148 -13.34 -1.94 18.00
CA GLU A 148 -13.26 -2.57 16.67
C GLU A 148 -14.46 -2.26 15.76
N ASP A 149 -15.62 -1.90 16.32
CA ASP A 149 -16.81 -1.58 15.52
C ASP A 149 -16.63 -0.26 14.76
N HIS A 150 -16.74 -0.33 13.43
CA HIS A 150 -16.58 0.84 12.56
C HIS A 150 -17.65 1.92 12.76
N GLY A 151 -18.86 1.54 13.21
CA GLY A 151 -19.90 2.52 13.52
C GLY A 151 -19.53 3.34 14.75
N GLU A 152 -19.08 2.66 15.80
CA GLU A 152 -18.63 3.28 17.05
C GLU A 152 -17.38 4.14 16.84
N LEU A 153 -16.41 3.67 16.04
CA LEU A 153 -15.24 4.48 15.67
C LEU A 153 -15.64 5.78 14.96
N ALA A 154 -16.55 5.71 13.98
CA ALA A 154 -17.05 6.89 13.28
C ALA A 154 -17.77 7.85 14.24
N ARG A 155 -18.57 7.31 15.17
CA ARG A 155 -19.27 8.09 16.19
C ARG A 155 -18.30 8.83 17.11
N ARG A 156 -17.30 8.13 17.67
CA ARG A 156 -16.28 8.72 18.56
C ARG A 156 -15.36 9.71 17.86
N LEU A 157 -15.02 9.47 16.59
CA LEU A 157 -14.29 10.45 15.79
C LEU A 157 -15.11 11.74 15.58
N LYS A 158 -16.41 11.62 15.35
CA LYS A 158 -17.31 12.77 15.21
C LYS A 158 -17.37 13.60 16.50
N GLU A 159 -17.38 12.97 17.67
CA GLU A 159 -17.30 13.66 18.97
C GLU A 159 -16.01 14.47 19.15
N LYS A 160 -14.94 14.07 18.46
CA LYS A 160 -13.64 14.76 18.42
C LYS A 160 -13.53 15.72 17.22
N SER A 161 -14.66 16.08 16.60
CA SER A 161 -14.74 16.98 15.44
C SER A 161 -14.11 16.44 14.15
N TYR A 162 -13.97 15.12 14.00
CA TYR A 162 -13.55 14.46 12.77
C TYR A 162 -14.73 13.77 12.09
N GLU A 163 -15.21 14.32 10.97
CA GLU A 163 -16.30 13.71 10.21
C GLU A 163 -15.79 12.57 9.32
N VAL A 164 -16.12 11.34 9.69
CA VAL A 164 -15.77 10.14 8.92
C VAL A 164 -16.99 9.22 8.85
N SER A 165 -17.33 8.74 7.66
CA SER A 165 -18.41 7.76 7.51
C SER A 165 -17.95 6.36 7.93
N LYS A 166 -18.87 5.53 8.45
CA LYS A 166 -18.60 4.12 8.79
C LYS A 166 -17.94 3.35 7.65
N THR A 167 -18.34 3.62 6.40
CA THR A 167 -17.78 2.97 5.20
C THR A 167 -16.34 3.37 4.92
N SER A 168 -15.91 4.55 5.39
CA SER A 168 -14.56 5.08 5.19
C SER A 168 -13.58 4.72 6.30
N ILE A 169 -14.05 4.14 7.41
CA ILE A 169 -13.17 3.78 8.55
C ILE A 169 -12.10 2.78 8.13
N SER A 170 -12.44 1.77 7.32
CA SER A 170 -11.46 0.77 6.86
C SER A 170 -10.34 1.37 6.01
N SER A 171 -10.69 2.26 5.08
CA SER A 171 -9.71 2.95 4.24
C SER A 171 -8.89 3.97 5.04
N LEU A 172 -9.50 4.67 5.99
CA LEU A 172 -8.81 5.59 6.88
C LEU A 172 -7.85 4.88 7.84
N LEU A 173 -8.26 3.77 8.47
CA LEU A 173 -7.40 2.92 9.30
C LEU A 173 -6.17 2.45 8.51
N SER A 174 -6.39 1.97 7.28
CA SER A 174 -5.30 1.53 6.40
C SER A 174 -4.32 2.66 6.10
N ARG A 175 -4.83 3.87 5.84
CA ARG A 175 -4.00 5.07 5.61
C ARG A 175 -3.23 5.50 6.86
N CYS A 176 -3.87 5.51 8.03
CA CYS A 176 -3.24 5.92 9.29
C CYS A 176 -2.16 4.92 9.72
N LYS A 177 -2.41 3.60 9.60
CA LYS A 177 -1.39 2.56 9.80
C LYS A 177 -0.18 2.76 8.89
N ARG A 178 -0.41 3.11 7.61
CA ARG A 178 0.67 3.40 6.66
C ARG A 178 1.47 4.64 7.07
N LYS A 179 0.79 5.74 7.42
CA LYS A 179 1.45 6.98 7.89
C LYS A 179 2.30 6.70 9.13
N PHE A 180 1.77 5.92 10.07
CA PHE A 180 2.47 5.56 11.29
C PHE A 180 3.71 4.71 11.01
N ARG A 181 3.59 3.70 10.14
CA ARG A 181 4.75 2.93 9.69
C ARG A 181 5.86 3.80 9.10
N THR A 182 5.50 4.79 8.27
CA THR A 182 6.48 5.72 7.68
C THR A 182 7.21 6.51 8.76
N LEU A 183 6.51 6.96 9.81
CA LEU A 183 7.14 7.64 10.95
C LEU A 183 8.13 6.75 11.69
N LEU A 184 7.83 5.46 11.83
CA LEU A 184 8.70 4.50 12.53
C LEU A 184 9.83 3.94 11.65
N GLY A 185 10.02 4.42 10.42
CA GLY A 185 11.08 3.93 9.51
C GLY A 185 10.95 2.46 9.08
N GLY A 186 9.82 1.81 9.38
CA GLY A 186 9.58 0.40 9.05
C GLY A 186 10.25 -0.62 9.98
N ASP A 187 11.01 -0.19 10.99
CA ASP A 187 11.60 -1.07 12.02
C ASP A 187 11.27 -0.53 13.42
N PRO A 188 10.34 -1.16 14.16
CA PRO A 188 9.99 -0.73 15.50
C PRO A 188 11.07 -1.06 16.53
N SER A 189 12.06 -1.89 16.18
CA SER A 189 13.12 -2.34 17.10
C SER A 189 13.95 -1.17 17.62
N GLY A 190 14.33 -0.25 16.72
CA GLY A 190 15.16 0.92 17.05
C GLY A 190 14.49 1.98 17.91
N LEU A 191 13.16 1.94 18.10
CA LEU A 191 12.45 2.86 19.00
C LEU A 191 12.66 2.51 20.48
N PHE A 192 13.11 1.28 20.77
CA PHE A 192 13.15 0.72 22.11
C PHE A 192 14.48 0.03 22.43
N GLU A 193 15.53 0.27 21.64
CA GLU A 193 16.90 0.10 22.11
C GLU A 193 17.15 1.16 23.20
N ASP A 194 17.73 0.72 24.32
CA ASP A 194 18.08 1.57 25.47
C ASP A 194 19.35 2.39 25.17
#